data_AF-A0A6M1TUT5-F1
#
_entry.id   AF-A0A6M1TUT5-F1
#
_cell.length_a   1.000
_cell.length_b   1.000
_cell.length_c   1.000
_cell.angle_alpha   90.00
_cell.angle_beta   90.00
_cell.angle_gamma   90.00
#
_symmetry.space_group_name_H-M   'P 1'
#
loop_
_entity.id
_entity.type
_entity.pdbx_description
1 polymer ?
#
loop_
_entity_poly.entity_id
_entity_poly.type
_entity_poly.pdbx_seq_one_letter_code
_entity_poly.pdbx_strand_id
1 'polypeptide(L)'
;MPRDLHLLSRAATLLAPHVDLRWDRPRRRGATLISRAAIGAFSEAILQSVDPDPDSADPASGLSGWSRPLPGCRDPFPLRLWAFSPATDAPAWEALRHAIRLNLLMQAQIHLLLTRAPLGQSLSGLVLRDAAAARRALEPLAPHRLQGGDLATLLTALYRGAPRSGRQTVNQA
;
A
#
# COMPACT_ATOMS: atom_id res chain seq x y z
N MET A 1 -2.84 1.32 -21.70
CA MET A 1 -1.64 0.71 -21.06
C MET A 1 -0.66 1.75 -20.49
N PRO A 2 -0.04 2.68 -21.24
CA PRO A 2 0.90 3.66 -20.62
C PRO A 2 0.21 4.66 -19.67
N ARG A 3 -0.99 5.10 -20.05
CA ARG A 3 -1.78 6.08 -19.29
C ARG A 3 -2.28 5.53 -17.95
N ASP A 4 -2.67 4.26 -17.92
CA ASP A 4 -3.23 3.62 -16.71
C ASP A 4 -2.14 3.40 -15.66
N LEU A 5 -0.95 2.96 -16.07
CA LEU A 5 0.21 2.82 -15.19
C LEU A 5 0.68 4.17 -14.65
N HIS A 6 0.69 5.21 -15.49
CA HIS A 6 1.04 6.56 -15.05
C HIS A 6 0.00 7.13 -14.07
N LEU A 7 -1.29 6.87 -14.31
CA LEU A 7 -2.36 7.25 -13.39
C LEU A 7 -2.20 6.52 -12.04
N LEU A 8 -1.96 5.22 -12.06
CA LEU A 8 -1.75 4.38 -10.88
C LEU A 8 -0.61 4.89 -10.00
N SER A 9 0.57 5.08 -10.58
CA SER A 9 1.74 5.53 -9.83
C SER A 9 1.55 6.94 -9.30
N ARG A 10 1.02 7.87 -10.12
CA ARG A 10 0.80 9.25 -9.72
C ARG A 10 -0.25 9.38 -8.63
N ALA A 11 -1.37 8.67 -8.73
CA ALA A 11 -2.40 8.65 -7.70
C ALA A 11 -1.88 8.04 -6.39
N ALA A 12 -1.10 6.95 -6.46
CA ALA A 12 -0.46 6.37 -5.27
C ALA A 12 0.48 7.37 -4.58
N THR A 13 1.34 8.05 -5.33
CA THR A 13 2.27 9.06 -4.80
C THR A 13 1.54 10.24 -4.16
N LEU A 14 0.45 10.71 -4.77
CA LEU A 14 -0.35 11.82 -4.23
C LEU A 14 -1.12 11.42 -2.97
N LEU A 15 -1.54 10.15 -2.86
CA LEU A 15 -2.29 9.66 -1.70
C LEU A 15 -1.41 9.23 -0.53
N ALA A 16 -0.19 8.74 -0.79
CA ALA A 16 0.68 8.19 0.25
C ALA A 16 0.94 9.12 1.45
N PRO A 17 1.07 10.46 1.29
CA PRO A 17 1.19 11.38 2.42
C PRO A 17 -0.08 11.49 3.28
N HIS A 18 -1.25 11.20 2.70
CA HIS A 18 -2.55 11.34 3.36
C HIS A 18 -3.08 10.03 3.94
N VAL A 19 -2.46 8.91 3.58
CA VAL A 19 -2.85 7.57 4.03
C VAL A 19 -1.85 7.08 5.06
N ASP A 20 -2.36 6.33 6.03
CA ASP A 20 -1.53 5.72 7.05
C ASP A 20 -2.07 4.37 7.53
N LEU A 21 -1.18 3.63 8.15
CA LEU A 21 -1.47 2.42 8.88
C LEU A 21 -1.33 2.71 10.37
N ARG A 22 -2.26 2.20 11.19
CA ARG A 22 -2.14 2.29 12.65
C ARG A 22 -1.13 1.27 13.15
N TRP A 23 0.13 1.70 13.20
CA TRP A 23 1.23 0.90 13.76
C TRP A 23 1.10 0.79 15.27
N ASP A 24 1.28 -0.43 15.77
CA ASP A 24 1.51 -0.64 17.20
C ASP A 24 2.84 -0.01 17.66
N ARG A 25 3.01 0.10 18.98
CA ARG A 25 4.31 0.50 19.52
C ARG A 25 5.33 -0.61 19.23
N PRO A 26 6.51 -0.28 18.68
CA PRO A 26 7.55 -1.27 18.43
C PRO A 26 7.91 -2.04 19.70
N ARG A 27 7.97 -3.37 19.60
CA ARG A 27 8.30 -4.28 20.70
C ARG A 27 9.63 -4.97 20.43
N ARG A 28 10.52 -4.94 21.43
CA ARG A 28 11.84 -5.57 21.34
C ARG A 28 11.80 -7.02 21.82
N ARG A 29 12.48 -7.89 21.10
CA ARG A 29 12.73 -9.30 21.46
C ARG A 29 14.17 -9.65 21.07
N GLY A 30 15.08 -9.64 22.05
CA GLY A 30 16.51 -9.79 21.79
C GLY A 30 17.03 -8.67 20.87
N ALA A 31 17.76 -9.06 19.82
CA ALA A 31 18.28 -8.16 18.78
C ALA A 31 17.22 -7.67 17.78
N THR A 32 15.95 -8.06 17.94
CA THR A 32 14.89 -7.74 16.98
C THR A 32 13.92 -6.72 17.55
N LEU A 33 13.53 -5.74 16.74
CA LEU A 33 12.44 -4.80 17.03
C LEU A 33 11.33 -4.97 16.00
N ILE A 34 10.10 -5.21 16.45
CA ILE A 34 8.96 -5.52 15.57
C ILE A 34 7.83 -4.52 15.79
N SER A 35 7.21 -4.06 14.72
CA SER A 35 5.93 -3.33 14.76
C SER A 35 4.96 -3.90 13.73
N ARG A 36 3.67 -3.81 14.01
CA ARG A 36 2.59 -4.38 13.20
C ARG A 36 1.49 -3.36 12.96
N ALA A 37 0.81 -3.49 11.82
CA ALA A 37 -0.41 -2.75 11.53
C ALA A 37 -1.37 -3.61 10.71
N ALA A 38 -2.67 -3.52 10.98
CA ALA A 38 -3.68 -4.21 10.19
C ALA A 38 -3.77 -3.65 8.76
N ILE A 39 -3.89 -4.54 7.76
CA ILE A 39 -4.23 -4.24 6.38
C ILE A 39 -5.61 -4.85 6.12
N GLY A 40 -6.64 -4.01 6.14
CA GLY A 40 -7.98 -4.53 5.95
C GLY A 40 -8.41 -5.45 7.10
N ALA A 41 -9.38 -6.30 6.75
CA ALA A 41 -9.88 -7.37 7.61
C ALA A 41 -9.12 -8.70 7.39
N PHE A 42 -8.10 -8.73 6.53
CA PHE A 42 -7.57 -9.99 5.98
C PHE A 42 -6.09 -10.23 6.25
N SER A 43 -5.30 -9.19 6.46
CA SER A 43 -3.86 -9.32 6.69
C SER A 43 -3.33 -8.23 7.62
N GLU A 44 -2.07 -8.35 8.00
CA GLU A 44 -1.33 -7.33 8.73
C GLU A 44 0.04 -7.12 8.08
N ALA A 45 0.51 -5.88 8.07
CA ALA A 45 1.89 -5.53 7.78
C ALA A 45 2.74 -5.72 9.02
N ILE A 46 3.93 -6.29 8.85
CA ILE A 46 4.93 -6.50 9.89
C ILE A 46 6.20 -5.79 9.43
N LEU A 47 6.70 -4.90 10.29
CA LEU A 47 8.02 -4.28 10.20
C LEU A 47 8.92 -4.97 11.19
N GLN A 48 10.14 -5.29 10.78
CA GLN A 48 11.15 -5.86 11.65
C GLN A 48 12.48 -5.21 11.37
N SER A 49 13.15 -4.71 12.40
CA SER A 49 14.58 -4.47 12.36
C SER A 49 15.31 -5.55 13.14
N VAL A 50 16.44 -5.99 12.61
CA VAL A 50 17.41 -6.85 13.30
C VAL A 50 18.67 -6.03 13.48
N ASP A 51 19.12 -5.88 14.72
CA ASP A 51 20.33 -5.14 15.03
C ASP A 51 21.53 -5.83 14.34
N PRO A 52 22.51 -5.06 13.84
CA PRO A 52 23.74 -5.63 13.32
C PRO A 52 24.49 -6.32 14.46
N ASP A 53 24.84 -7.57 14.27
CA ASP A 53 25.72 -8.31 15.17
C ASP A 53 27.17 -8.10 14.71
N PRO A 54 28.02 -7.44 15.52
CA PRO A 54 29.39 -7.12 15.12
C PRO A 54 30.27 -8.36 14.92
N ASP A 55 29.90 -9.50 15.51
CA ASP A 55 30.66 -10.75 15.45
C ASP A 55 30.10 -11.75 14.43
N SER A 56 28.99 -11.39 13.77
CA SER A 56 28.31 -12.24 12.80
C SER A 56 28.36 -11.63 11.40
N ALA A 57 28.84 -12.43 10.45
CA ALA A 57 28.76 -12.11 9.02
C ALA A 57 27.33 -12.33 8.45
N ASP A 58 26.32 -12.50 9.30
CA ASP A 58 24.95 -12.79 8.87
C ASP A 58 24.35 -11.58 8.12
N PRO A 59 24.07 -11.72 6.81
CA PRO A 59 23.50 -10.65 5.99
C PRO A 59 22.04 -10.33 6.36
N ALA A 60 21.44 -11.02 7.35
CA ALA A 60 20.06 -10.83 7.76
C ALA A 60 19.81 -9.64 8.71
N SER A 61 20.82 -8.84 9.05
CA SER A 61 20.64 -7.60 9.80
C SER A 61 19.98 -6.50 8.97
N GLY A 62 19.39 -5.50 9.65
CA GLY A 62 18.69 -4.39 9.01
C GLY A 62 17.17 -4.49 9.07
N LEU A 63 16.52 -3.67 8.25
CA LEU A 63 15.08 -3.44 8.27
C LEU A 63 14.39 -4.20 7.13
N SER A 64 13.33 -4.93 7.46
CA SER A 64 12.49 -5.67 6.53
C SER A 64 11.01 -5.44 6.83
N GLY A 65 10.17 -5.59 5.80
CA GLY A 65 8.72 -5.48 5.91
C GLY A 65 8.01 -6.56 5.10
N TRP A 66 6.99 -7.18 5.67
CA TRP A 66 6.17 -8.15 4.94
C TRP A 66 4.74 -8.16 5.45
N SER A 67 3.83 -8.67 4.64
CA SER A 67 2.46 -8.90 5.05
C SER A 67 2.25 -10.35 5.49
N ARG A 68 1.33 -10.54 6.42
CA ARG A 68 0.87 -11.85 6.88
C ARG A 68 -0.65 -11.91 6.84
N PRO A 69 -1.26 -12.92 6.19
CA PRO A 69 -2.69 -13.12 6.28
C PRO A 69 -3.11 -13.51 7.71
N LEU A 70 -4.30 -13.06 8.11
CA LEU A 70 -4.95 -13.54 9.33
C LEU A 70 -5.42 -15.00 9.16
N PRO A 71 -5.61 -15.76 10.25
CA PRO A 71 -6.03 -17.15 10.17
C PRO A 71 -7.31 -17.34 9.34
N GLY A 72 -7.28 -18.22 8.34
CA GLY A 72 -8.40 -18.48 7.44
C GLY A 72 -8.64 -17.42 6.36
N CYS A 73 -7.81 -16.37 6.30
CA CYS A 73 -7.90 -15.33 5.29
C CYS A 73 -6.83 -15.49 4.20
N ARG A 74 -7.12 -14.95 3.00
CA ARG A 74 -6.13 -14.72 1.95
C ARG A 74 -5.71 -13.26 1.98
N ASP A 75 -4.41 -13.02 1.90
CA ASP A 75 -3.90 -11.66 1.79
C ASP A 75 -4.23 -11.07 0.41
N PRO A 76 -5.07 -10.01 0.31
CA PRO A 76 -5.39 -9.40 -0.96
C PRO A 76 -4.19 -8.62 -1.53
N PHE A 77 -3.27 -8.16 -0.68
CA PHE A 77 -2.21 -7.23 -1.04
C PHE A 77 -0.86 -7.67 -0.44
N PRO A 78 -0.24 -8.74 -0.99
CA PRO A 78 1.00 -9.28 -0.44
C PRO A 78 2.17 -8.29 -0.51
N LEU A 79 2.92 -8.18 0.59
CA LEU A 79 4.11 -7.35 0.73
C LEU A 79 5.32 -8.23 1.07
N ARG A 80 6.44 -8.01 0.37
CA ARG A 80 7.73 -8.67 0.60
C ARG A 80 8.86 -7.68 0.32
N LEU A 81 9.32 -7.00 1.37
CA LEU A 81 10.39 -6.00 1.35
C LEU A 81 11.52 -6.50 2.26
N TRP A 82 12.24 -7.53 1.81
CA TRP A 82 13.36 -8.12 2.53
C TRP A 82 14.62 -7.27 2.38
N ALA A 83 15.38 -7.14 3.47
CA ALA A 83 16.62 -6.35 3.49
C ALA A 83 16.43 -4.96 2.86
N PHE A 84 15.29 -4.32 3.16
CA PHE A 84 14.89 -3.05 2.57
C PHE A 84 15.92 -1.96 2.83
N SER A 85 16.52 -1.97 4.02
CA SER A 85 17.60 -1.06 4.40
C SER A 85 18.51 -1.72 5.42
N PRO A 86 19.84 -1.54 5.35
CA PRO A 86 20.72 -1.91 6.45
C PRO A 86 20.54 -1.00 7.68
N ALA A 87 20.03 0.22 7.48
CA ALA A 87 19.77 1.15 8.58
C ALA A 87 18.49 0.78 9.34
N THR A 88 18.54 0.92 10.67
CA THR A 88 17.45 0.59 11.60
C THR A 88 16.95 1.81 12.37
N ASP A 89 17.32 3.02 11.94
CA ASP A 89 16.98 4.29 12.56
C ASP A 89 15.57 4.80 12.19
N ALA A 90 15.11 5.85 12.87
CA ALA A 90 13.76 6.37 12.66
C ALA A 90 13.45 6.78 11.19
N PRO A 91 14.39 7.43 10.45
CA PRO A 91 14.21 7.67 9.02
C PRO A 91 14.01 6.40 8.18
N ALA A 92 14.81 5.35 8.39
CA ALA A 92 14.66 4.09 7.67
C ALA A 92 13.30 3.44 7.95
N TRP A 93 12.85 3.47 9.21
CA TRP A 93 11.53 2.99 9.61
C TRP A 93 10.40 3.74 8.88
N GLU A 94 10.47 5.07 8.82
CA GLU A 94 9.46 5.87 8.12
C GLU A 94 9.50 5.65 6.59
N ALA A 95 10.70 5.51 6.01
CA ALA A 95 10.87 5.19 4.60
C ALA A 95 10.22 3.84 4.25
N LEU A 96 10.39 2.81 5.09
CA LEU A 96 9.73 1.53 4.89
C LEU A 96 8.21 1.63 5.05
N ARG A 97 7.72 2.36 6.06
CA ARG A 97 6.27 2.65 6.20
C ARG A 97 5.70 3.37 4.98
N HIS A 98 6.46 4.31 4.41
CA HIS A 98 6.10 4.98 3.17
C HIS A 98 6.05 4.02 1.99
N ALA A 99 7.07 3.17 1.81
CA ALA A 99 7.10 2.16 0.77
C ALA A 99 5.93 1.16 0.87
N ILE A 100 5.56 0.76 2.10
CA ILE A 100 4.39 -0.09 2.35
C ILE A 100 3.10 0.61 1.91
N ARG A 101 2.89 1.88 2.29
CA ARG A 101 1.70 2.66 1.88
C ARG A 101 1.60 2.75 0.37
N LEU A 102 2.70 3.06 -0.32
CA LEU A 102 2.75 3.11 -1.78
C LEU A 102 2.39 1.77 -2.41
N ASN A 103 2.98 0.67 -1.93
CA ASN A 103 2.69 -0.67 -2.44
C ASN A 103 1.22 -1.04 -2.25
N LEU A 104 0.65 -0.82 -1.06
CA LEU A 104 -0.76 -1.10 -0.79
C LEU A 104 -1.68 -0.27 -1.68
N LEU A 105 -1.39 1.02 -1.86
CA LEU A 105 -2.16 1.89 -2.76
C LEU A 105 -2.09 1.41 -4.20
N MET A 106 -0.90 1.07 -4.71
CA MET A 106 -0.75 0.55 -6.08
C MET A 106 -1.50 -0.77 -6.26
N GLN A 107 -1.34 -1.72 -5.35
CA GLN A 107 -2.00 -3.02 -5.43
C GLN A 107 -3.53 -2.91 -5.33
N ALA A 108 -4.05 -2.05 -4.45
CA ALA A 108 -5.48 -1.80 -4.33
C ALA A 108 -6.10 -1.20 -5.60
N GLN A 109 -5.40 -0.24 -6.21
CA GLN A 109 -5.85 0.36 -7.46
C GLN A 109 -5.78 -0.63 -8.63
N ILE A 110 -4.72 -1.45 -8.70
CA ILE A 110 -4.61 -2.55 -9.68
C ILE A 110 -5.76 -3.55 -9.50
N HIS A 111 -6.04 -3.95 -8.26
CA HIS A 111 -7.14 -4.86 -7.94
C HIS A 111 -8.48 -4.29 -8.40
N LEU A 112 -8.75 -3.03 -8.11
CA LEU A 112 -9.97 -2.34 -8.54
C LEU A 112 -10.08 -2.25 -10.07
N LEU A 113 -8.99 -1.94 -10.77
CA LEU A 113 -8.97 -1.87 -12.23
C LEU A 113 -9.26 -3.22 -12.89
N LEU A 114 -8.68 -4.29 -12.35
CA LEU A 114 -8.80 -5.64 -12.92
C LEU A 114 -10.11 -6.32 -12.56
N THR A 115 -10.57 -6.18 -11.32
CA THR A 115 -11.70 -6.95 -10.79
C THR A 115 -12.98 -6.16 -10.63
N ARG A 116 -12.89 -4.82 -10.52
CA ARG A 116 -13.98 -3.91 -10.13
C ARG A 116 -14.63 -4.28 -8.79
N ALA A 117 -14.00 -5.14 -7.99
CA ALA A 117 -14.51 -5.56 -6.71
C ALA A 117 -14.38 -4.41 -5.67
N PRO A 118 -15.30 -4.33 -4.70
CA PRO A 118 -15.23 -3.33 -3.65
C PRO A 118 -14.00 -3.53 -2.76
N LEU A 119 -13.31 -2.43 -2.46
CA LEU A 119 -12.09 -2.42 -1.63
C LEU A 119 -12.35 -2.29 -0.13
N GLY A 120 -13.62 -2.11 0.30
CA GLY A 120 -13.96 -1.69 1.65
C GLY A 120 -13.34 -2.56 2.76
N GLN A 121 -13.48 -3.89 2.65
CA GLN A 121 -12.88 -4.80 3.64
C GLN A 121 -11.35 -4.89 3.48
N SER A 122 -10.85 -4.91 2.24
CA SER A 122 -9.42 -5.05 1.93
C SER A 122 -8.57 -3.85 2.36
N LEU A 123 -9.18 -2.66 2.44
CA LEU A 123 -8.54 -1.43 2.89
C LEU A 123 -9.04 -0.93 4.25
N SER A 124 -9.93 -1.66 4.91
CA SER A 124 -10.38 -1.30 6.25
C SER A 124 -9.18 -1.15 7.21
N GLY A 125 -9.19 -0.13 8.07
CA GLY A 125 -8.05 0.14 8.95
C GLY A 125 -6.88 0.92 8.33
N LEU A 126 -6.83 1.10 7.00
CA LEU A 126 -6.03 2.20 6.42
C LEU A 126 -6.72 3.52 6.74
N VAL A 127 -6.01 4.38 7.45
CA VAL A 127 -6.52 5.66 7.91
C VAL A 127 -6.22 6.72 6.86
N LEU A 128 -7.28 7.31 6.32
CA LEU A 128 -7.17 8.55 5.56
C LEU A 128 -7.10 9.72 6.55
N ARG A 129 -5.92 10.29 6.76
CA ARG A 129 -5.68 11.33 7.77
C ARG A 129 -6.41 12.64 7.43
N ASP A 130 -6.45 12.99 6.15
CA ASP A 130 -7.16 14.17 5.64
C ASP A 130 -7.84 13.83 4.32
N ALA A 131 -9.14 13.53 4.40
CA ALA A 131 -9.94 13.19 3.23
C ALA A 131 -10.11 14.37 2.25
N ALA A 132 -10.09 15.61 2.75
CA ALA A 132 -10.25 16.80 1.91
C ALA A 132 -8.96 17.09 1.14
N ALA A 133 -7.79 17.01 1.77
CA ALA A 133 -6.51 17.14 1.10
C ALA A 133 -6.27 16.02 0.09
N ALA A 134 -6.55 14.76 0.47
CA ALA A 134 -6.43 13.64 -0.46
C ALA A 134 -7.30 13.81 -1.70
N ARG A 135 -8.52 14.33 -1.55
CA ARG A 135 -9.42 14.63 -2.67
C ARG A 135 -8.85 15.72 -3.57
N ARG A 136 -8.41 16.85 -3.00
CA ARG A 136 -7.78 17.95 -3.76
C ARG A 136 -6.54 17.48 -4.50
N ALA A 137 -5.75 16.59 -3.89
CA ALA A 137 -4.56 16.02 -4.53
C ALA A 137 -4.94 15.17 -5.76
N LEU A 138 -6.06 14.44 -5.70
CA LEU A 138 -6.53 13.59 -6.80
C LEU A 138 -7.38 14.31 -7.85
N GLU A 139 -7.97 15.46 -7.55
CA GLU A 139 -8.83 16.23 -8.46
C GLU A 139 -8.21 16.44 -9.86
N PRO A 140 -6.93 16.79 -10.03
CA PRO A 140 -6.30 16.94 -11.35
C PRO A 140 -6.24 15.66 -12.18
N LEU A 141 -6.42 14.49 -11.56
CA LEU A 141 -6.38 13.19 -12.20
C LEU A 141 -7.77 12.63 -12.52
N ALA A 142 -8.80 13.13 -11.83
CA ALA A 142 -10.15 12.62 -11.96
C ALA A 142 -10.88 13.30 -13.13
N PRO A 143 -11.61 12.54 -13.98
CA PRO A 143 -12.42 13.13 -15.04
C PRO A 143 -13.71 13.80 -14.52
N HIS A 144 -13.99 13.66 -13.23
CA HIS A 144 -15.19 14.17 -12.56
C HIS A 144 -14.85 14.55 -11.12
N ARG A 145 -15.75 15.31 -10.49
CA ARG A 145 -15.60 15.69 -9.09
C ARG A 145 -15.64 14.45 -8.20
N LEU A 146 -14.56 14.22 -7.47
CA LEU A 146 -14.46 13.11 -6.52
C LEU A 146 -15.35 13.38 -5.31
N GLN A 147 -16.11 12.37 -4.90
CA GLN A 147 -16.90 12.36 -3.67
C GLN A 147 -16.48 11.15 -2.83
N GLY A 148 -16.60 11.26 -1.50
CA GLY A 148 -16.20 10.20 -0.57
C GLY A 148 -15.39 10.73 0.60
N GLY A 149 -15.60 10.12 1.77
CA GLY A 149 -14.87 10.41 3.00
C GLY A 149 -13.77 9.40 3.33
N ASP A 150 -13.76 8.25 2.64
CA ASP A 150 -12.82 7.17 2.88
C ASP A 150 -12.00 6.82 1.61
N LEU A 151 -10.90 6.09 1.82
CA LEU A 151 -9.96 5.74 0.78
C LEU A 151 -10.58 4.82 -0.31
N ALA A 152 -11.38 3.83 0.09
CA ALA A 152 -11.98 2.88 -0.85
C ALA A 152 -12.95 3.58 -1.81
N THR A 153 -13.77 4.49 -1.28
CA THR A 153 -14.71 5.30 -2.06
C THR A 153 -13.97 6.26 -2.99
N LEU A 154 -12.90 6.93 -2.53
CA LEU A 154 -12.10 7.82 -3.38
C LEU A 154 -11.42 7.08 -4.54
N LEU A 155 -10.80 5.93 -4.26
CA LEU A 155 -10.19 5.11 -5.32
C LEU A 155 -11.24 4.59 -6.30
N THR A 156 -12.40 4.12 -5.80
CA THR A 156 -13.51 3.66 -6.65
C THR A 156 -14.02 4.78 -7.56
N ALA A 157 -14.17 6.00 -7.02
CA ALA A 157 -14.58 7.17 -7.80
C ALA A 157 -13.55 7.51 -8.87
N LEU A 158 -12.25 7.56 -8.54
CA LEU A 158 -11.18 7.87 -9.48
C LEU A 158 -11.22 7.01 -10.77
N TYR A 159 -11.57 5.73 -10.63
CA TYR A 159 -11.62 4.78 -11.75
C TYR A 159 -13.03 4.53 -12.31
N ARG A 160 -14.05 5.24 -11.81
CA ARG A 160 -15.41 5.19 -12.34
C ARG A 160 -15.44 5.91 -13.69
N GLY A 161 -15.65 5.15 -14.77
CA GLY A 161 -15.68 5.69 -16.14
C GLY A 161 -14.37 5.59 -16.92
N ALA A 162 -13.30 4.97 -16.37
CA ALA A 162 -12.13 4.65 -17.17
C ALA A 162 -12.53 3.67 -18.31
N PRO A 163 -12.33 4.02 -19.60
CA PRO A 163 -12.71 3.16 -20.72
C PRO A 163 -11.96 1.83 -20.62
N ARG A 164 -12.63 0.73 -21.00
CA ARG A 164 -11.97 -0.57 -21.18
C ARG A 164 -10.78 -0.33 -22.12
N SER A 165 -9.56 -0.68 -21.70
CA SER A 165 -8.50 -0.98 -22.65
C SER A 165 -8.99 -2.18 -23.46
N GLY A 166 -9.74 -1.90 -24.53
CA GLY A 166 -10.48 -2.88 -25.31
C GLY A 166 -9.53 -3.88 -25.96
N ARG A 167 -9.96 -5.15 -25.92
CA ARG A 167 -9.69 -6.16 -26.95
C ARG A 167 -9.50 -5.46 -28.29
N GLN A 168 -8.32 -5.59 -28.89
CA GLN A 168 -8.22 -5.61 -30.34
C GLN A 168 -9.07 -6.79 -30.82
N THR A 169 -10.29 -6.52 -31.27
CA THR A 169 -10.96 -7.41 -32.21
C THR A 169 -10.12 -7.39 -33.47
N VAL A 170 -9.34 -8.45 -33.63
CA VAL A 170 -8.73 -8.83 -34.91
C VAL A 170 -9.88 -9.15 -35.85
N ASN A 171 -10.34 -8.16 -36.60
CA ASN A 171 -11.09 -8.42 -37.83
C ASN A 171 -10.05 -8.80 -38.88
N GLN A 172 -9.88 -10.10 -39.11
CA GLN A 172 -9.34 -10.59 -40.37
C GLN A 172 -10.48 -10.52 -41.39
N ALA A 173 -10.26 -9.68 -42.40
CA ALA A 173 -10.92 -9.76 -43.69
C ALA A 173 -10.25 -10.85 -44.54
#